data_AF-A0A1F3VVY6-F1
#
_entry.id   AF-A0A1F3VVY6-F1
#
_cell.length_a   1.000
_cell.length_b   1.000
_cell.length_c   1.000
_cell.angle_alpha   90.00
_cell.angle_beta   90.00
_cell.angle_gamma   90.00
#
_symmetry.space_group_name_H-M   'P 1'
#
loop_
_entity.id
_entity.type
_entity.pdbx_description
1 polymer ?
#
loop_
_entity_poly.entity_id
_entity_poly.type
_entity_poly.pdbx_seq_one_letter_code
_entity_poly.pdbx_strand_id
1 'polypeptide(L)'
;MHPKKRKITRNLKHTYITMKVHFTKVALLFLGLGLFLSACGNDASSEEEAEEAVMTTDEFIADANKLGYDEFMKKYPNDSEITLEGEVRAPATWDDKIDAKFGSSLNDLPVSATFTFADNCGSKESTKEKVKGGSVIRFTGKIDGAFFMDGKLSRVGILGCKVQ
;
A
#
# COMPACT_ATOMS: atom_id res chain seq x y z
N MET A 1 41.69 -50.57 7.34
CA MET A 1 40.37 -50.25 6.76
C MET A 1 40.36 -48.79 6.36
N HIS A 2 40.45 -48.52 5.06
CA HIS A 2 40.41 -47.20 4.43
C HIS A 2 38.99 -46.90 3.88
N PRO A 3 38.68 -45.68 3.44
CA PRO A 3 37.53 -44.87 3.88
C PRO A 3 36.40 -44.78 2.83
N LYS A 4 35.26 -44.17 3.19
CA LYS A 4 34.30 -43.61 2.21
C LYS A 4 33.96 -42.15 2.54
N LYS A 5 34.70 -41.23 1.90
CA LYS A 5 34.33 -39.82 1.74
C LYS A 5 33.29 -39.71 0.62
N ARG A 6 32.11 -39.14 0.89
CA ARG A 6 31.15 -38.77 -0.17
C ARG A 6 31.45 -37.35 -0.65
N LYS A 7 31.76 -37.22 -1.94
CA LYS A 7 31.86 -35.95 -2.68
C LYS A 7 30.44 -35.47 -3.03
N ILE A 8 30.13 -34.21 -2.75
CA ILE A 8 28.94 -33.53 -3.27
C ILE A 8 29.41 -32.61 -4.40
N THR A 9 29.04 -32.96 -5.63
CA THR A 9 29.23 -32.18 -6.85
C THR A 9 28.12 -31.14 -6.98
N ARG A 10 28.46 -29.85 -6.95
CA ARG A 10 27.57 -28.76 -7.40
C ARG A 10 27.87 -28.46 -8.86
N ASN A 11 26.91 -28.75 -9.73
CA ASN A 11 26.85 -28.28 -11.12
C ASN A 11 26.24 -26.87 -11.09
N LEU A 12 27.02 -25.84 -11.43
CA LEU A 12 26.48 -24.55 -11.86
C LEU A 12 26.71 -24.44 -13.36
N LYS A 13 25.60 -24.48 -14.12
CA LYS A 13 25.53 -24.06 -15.51
C LYS A 13 24.31 -23.17 -15.67
N HIS A 14 24.47 -22.25 -16.62
CA HIS A 14 23.50 -21.34 -17.23
C HIS A 14 23.55 -19.91 -16.72
N THR A 15 23.49 -18.88 -17.56
CA THR A 15 23.68 -18.70 -19.02
C THR A 15 23.58 -17.19 -19.19
N TYR A 16 24.51 -16.59 -19.93
CA TYR A 16 24.45 -15.19 -20.33
C TYR A 16 23.28 -14.99 -21.31
N ILE A 17 22.38 -14.03 -21.02
CA ILE A 17 21.40 -13.55 -21.99
C ILE A 17 21.84 -12.16 -22.44
N THR A 18 22.34 -12.10 -23.66
CA THR A 18 22.62 -10.91 -24.47
C THR A 18 21.37 -10.08 -24.71
N MET A 19 21.40 -8.80 -24.34
CA MET A 19 20.43 -7.80 -24.77
C MET A 19 20.58 -7.51 -26.26
N LYS A 20 19.47 -7.56 -27.01
CA LYS A 20 19.39 -7.07 -28.38
C LYS A 20 18.09 -6.28 -28.51
N VAL A 21 18.18 -4.96 -28.30
CA VAL A 21 17.05 -4.04 -28.43
C VAL A 21 16.97 -3.61 -29.88
N HIS A 22 15.98 -4.11 -30.61
CA HIS A 22 15.66 -3.61 -31.95
C HIS A 22 14.54 -2.58 -31.85
N PHE A 23 14.93 -1.32 -32.02
CA PHE A 23 14.06 -0.16 -32.15
C PHE A 23 13.38 -0.23 -33.53
N THR A 24 12.07 -0.50 -33.57
CA THR A 24 11.31 -0.47 -34.84
C THR A 24 10.10 0.43 -34.66
N LYS A 25 10.15 1.57 -35.35
CA LYS A 25 9.06 2.53 -35.50
C LYS A 25 7.94 1.90 -36.33
N VAL A 26 6.72 1.86 -35.80
CA VAL A 26 5.52 1.68 -36.61
C VAL A 26 4.50 2.72 -36.16
N ALA A 27 4.34 3.74 -37.02
CA ALA A 27 3.19 4.62 -37.01
C ALA A 27 2.03 3.88 -37.68
N LEU A 28 0.87 3.82 -37.02
CA LEU A 28 -0.38 3.46 -37.67
C LEU A 28 -1.57 4.09 -36.95
N LEU A 29 -2.10 5.11 -37.62
CA LEU A 29 -3.41 5.71 -37.41
C LEU A 29 -4.52 4.69 -37.68
N PHE A 30 -5.46 4.55 -36.76
CA PHE A 30 -6.85 4.17 -37.09
C PHE A 30 -7.83 4.92 -36.19
N LEU A 31 -8.60 5.80 -36.85
CA LEU A 31 -9.91 6.29 -36.41
C LEU A 31 -10.90 5.12 -36.46
N GLY A 32 -11.78 4.97 -35.45
CA GLY A 32 -12.86 3.99 -35.53
C GLY A 32 -13.66 3.77 -34.25
N LEU A 33 -14.71 4.57 -34.11
CA LEU A 33 -15.87 4.51 -33.22
C LEU A 33 -16.38 3.10 -32.84
N GLY A 34 -16.69 2.86 -31.57
CA GLY A 34 -17.45 1.69 -31.10
C GLY A 34 -17.79 1.70 -29.60
N LEU A 35 -19.08 1.95 -29.30
CA LEU A 35 -19.71 1.81 -27.98
C LEU A 35 -19.61 0.38 -27.44
N PHE A 36 -19.16 0.21 -26.20
CA PHE A 36 -19.55 -0.92 -25.33
C PHE A 36 -19.71 -0.44 -23.88
N LEU A 37 -20.80 -0.91 -23.26
CA LEU A 37 -21.22 -0.63 -21.89
C LEU A 37 -20.40 -1.41 -20.85
N SER A 38 -20.06 -0.71 -19.77
CA SER A 38 -20.07 -1.16 -18.37
C SER A 38 -19.65 -2.60 -18.05
N ALA A 39 -18.38 -2.75 -17.67
CA ALA A 39 -17.94 -3.72 -16.67
C ALA A 39 -16.83 -3.05 -15.84
N CYS A 40 -16.90 -3.15 -14.52
CA CYS A 40 -15.94 -2.62 -13.55
C CYS A 40 -14.52 -3.11 -13.90
N GLY A 41 -13.77 -2.30 -14.65
CA GLY A 41 -12.54 -2.75 -15.30
C GLY A 41 -11.82 -1.59 -15.95
N ASN A 42 -10.75 -1.16 -15.27
CA ASN A 42 -9.55 -0.54 -15.84
C ASN A 42 -9.76 0.42 -17.02
N ASP A 43 -10.21 1.64 -16.72
CA ASP A 43 -9.89 2.78 -17.58
C ASP A 43 -8.42 3.15 -17.34
N ALA A 44 -7.57 2.65 -18.23
CA ALA A 44 -6.21 3.13 -18.39
C ALA A 44 -6.27 4.53 -19.02
N SER A 45 -6.49 5.56 -18.19
CA SER A 45 -6.01 6.90 -18.49
C SER A 45 -4.52 6.89 -18.18
N SER A 46 -3.70 6.79 -19.23
CA SER A 46 -2.26 7.03 -19.15
C SER A 46 -2.04 8.52 -18.98
N GLU A 47 -2.36 9.03 -17.79
CA GLU A 47 -1.72 10.24 -17.28
C GLU A 47 -0.33 9.79 -16.82
N GLU A 48 0.70 10.43 -17.38
CA GLU A 48 2.02 10.45 -16.76
C GLU A 48 1.84 11.14 -15.39
N GLU A 49 1.44 10.36 -14.39
CA GLU A 49 1.57 10.74 -12.99
C GLU A 49 3.07 10.95 -12.77
N ALA A 50 3.46 12.22 -12.62
CA ALA A 50 4.62 12.52 -11.82
C ALA A 50 4.48 11.67 -10.55
N GLU A 51 5.46 10.83 -10.24
CA GLU A 51 5.50 10.07 -9.00
C GLU A 51 5.52 11.09 -7.84
N GLU A 52 4.36 11.59 -7.44
CA GLU A 52 4.22 12.41 -6.25
C GLU A 52 4.67 11.51 -5.12
N ALA A 53 5.81 11.84 -4.52
CA ALA A 53 6.34 11.12 -3.39
C ALA A 53 5.28 11.09 -2.28
N VAL A 54 4.65 9.93 -2.09
CA VAL A 54 3.62 9.72 -1.07
C VAL A 54 4.31 9.52 0.26
N MET A 55 3.79 10.18 1.31
CA MET A 55 4.29 9.99 2.67
C MET A 55 4.05 8.55 3.12
N THR A 56 5.10 7.89 3.60
CA THR A 56 4.95 6.55 4.19
C THR A 56 4.34 6.62 5.58
N THR A 57 3.72 5.53 6.05
CA THR A 57 3.21 5.46 7.43
C THR A 57 4.31 5.64 8.47
N ASP A 58 5.54 5.20 8.17
CA ASP A 58 6.67 5.37 9.08
C ASP A 58 7.15 6.83 9.16
N GLU A 59 7.19 7.54 8.03
CA GLU A 59 7.46 8.98 8.01
C GLU A 59 6.38 9.77 8.72
N PHE A 60 5.11 9.39 8.53
CA PHE A 60 3.99 10.00 9.23
C PHE A 60 4.10 9.83 10.75
N ILE A 61 4.45 8.63 11.23
CA ILE A 61 4.69 8.35 12.65
C ILE A 61 5.88 9.15 13.17
N ALA A 62 6.98 9.22 12.41
CA ALA A 62 8.17 9.99 12.79
C ALA A 62 7.88 11.49 12.88
N ASP A 63 7.11 12.04 11.93
CA ASP A 63 6.66 13.42 11.92
C ASP A 63 5.76 13.70 13.14
N ALA A 64 4.78 12.83 13.41
CA ALA A 64 3.93 12.93 14.58
C ALA A 64 4.72 12.96 15.90
N ASN A 65 5.67 12.04 16.06
CA ASN A 65 6.55 11.97 17.24
C ASN A 65 7.44 13.21 17.40
N LYS A 66 7.83 13.85 16.30
CA LYS A 66 8.64 15.07 16.32
C LYS A 66 7.81 16.30 16.69
N LEU A 67 6.57 16.37 16.21
CA LEU A 67 5.67 17.51 16.44
C LEU A 67 5.05 17.50 17.84
N GLY A 68 4.69 16.31 18.34
CA GLY A 68 3.84 16.18 19.53
C GLY A 68 2.37 16.53 19.22
N TYR A 69 1.49 16.29 20.20
CA TYR A 69 0.04 16.32 19.99
C TYR A 69 -0.50 17.64 19.42
N ASP A 70 -0.18 18.78 20.04
CA ASP A 70 -0.79 20.06 19.66
C ASP A 70 -0.42 20.49 18.23
N GLU A 71 0.85 20.35 17.85
CA GLU A 71 1.31 20.70 16.51
C GLU A 71 0.88 19.67 15.47
N PHE A 72 0.82 18.39 15.85
CA PHE A 72 0.26 17.34 14.99
C PHE A 72 -1.21 17.63 14.65
N MET A 73 -2.04 17.96 15.65
CA MET A 73 -3.47 18.24 15.43
C MET A 73 -3.74 19.55 14.67
N LYS A 74 -2.79 20.50 14.69
CA LYS A 74 -2.86 21.69 13.82
C LYS A 74 -2.53 21.34 12.36
N LYS A 75 -1.54 20.48 12.14
CA LYS A 75 -1.08 20.07 10.81
C LYS A 75 -2.05 19.08 10.16
N TYR A 76 -2.56 18.12 10.94
CA TYR A 76 -3.48 17.07 10.53
C TYR A 76 -4.74 17.13 11.41
N PRO A 77 -5.61 18.14 11.20
CA PRO A 77 -6.83 18.26 11.99
C PRO A 77 -7.76 17.07 11.72
N ASN A 78 -8.68 16.82 12.64
CA ASN A 78 -9.74 15.83 12.42
C ASN A 78 -10.51 16.14 11.13
N ASP A 79 -11.00 15.09 10.49
CA ASP A 79 -11.66 15.07 9.18
C ASP A 79 -10.80 15.52 8.00
N SER A 80 -9.54 15.91 8.21
CA SER A 80 -8.60 16.15 7.10
C SER A 80 -8.29 14.86 6.36
N GLU A 81 -8.22 14.95 5.04
CA GLU A 81 -7.86 13.84 4.19
C GLU A 81 -6.34 13.71 4.10
N ILE A 82 -5.85 12.47 4.16
CA ILE A 82 -4.44 12.14 4.05
C ILE A 82 -4.28 10.90 3.17
N THR A 83 -3.22 10.90 2.35
CA THR A 83 -2.79 9.73 1.59
C THR A 83 -1.49 9.21 2.17
N LEU A 84 -1.47 7.93 2.53
CA LEU A 84 -0.30 7.25 3.08
C LEU A 84 0.00 5.98 2.31
N GLU A 85 1.27 5.58 2.32
CA GLU A 85 1.72 4.27 1.87
C GLU A 85 2.31 3.47 3.04
N GLY A 86 1.93 2.20 3.20
CA GLY A 86 2.50 1.39 4.26
C GLY A 86 2.22 -0.10 4.15
N GLU A 87 3.03 -0.89 4.86
CA GLU A 87 2.83 -2.34 4.99
C GLU A 87 1.71 -2.65 5.98
N VAL A 88 0.71 -3.42 5.54
CA VAL A 88 -0.38 -3.91 6.38
C VAL A 88 0.15 -4.96 7.36
N ARG A 89 0.19 -4.65 8.65
CA ARG A 89 0.73 -5.56 9.67
C ARG A 89 -0.32 -6.44 10.31
N ALA A 90 -1.47 -5.86 10.67
CA ALA A 90 -2.53 -6.55 11.40
C ALA A 90 -3.92 -6.21 10.84
N PRO A 91 -4.36 -6.90 9.78
CA PRO A 91 -5.72 -6.77 9.27
C PRO A 91 -6.70 -7.61 10.11
N ALA A 92 -7.80 -6.99 10.53
CA ALA A 92 -8.92 -7.61 11.19
C ALA A 92 -10.18 -7.40 10.35
N THR A 93 -10.82 -8.49 9.92
CA THR A 93 -12.04 -8.39 9.13
C THR A 93 -13.27 -8.47 10.01
N TRP A 94 -14.19 -7.54 9.80
CA TRP A 94 -15.50 -7.46 10.44
C TRP A 94 -16.61 -7.80 9.43
N ASP A 95 -17.86 -7.51 9.79
CA ASP A 95 -19.04 -7.80 8.97
C ASP A 95 -19.21 -6.80 7.82
N ASP A 96 -18.70 -5.58 7.96
CA ASP A 96 -18.88 -4.47 7.01
C ASP A 96 -17.56 -3.79 6.57
N LYS A 97 -16.43 -4.17 7.19
CA LYS A 97 -15.15 -3.49 7.02
C LYS A 97 -13.93 -4.37 7.31
N ILE A 98 -12.76 -3.85 6.98
CA ILE A 98 -11.45 -4.33 7.45
C ILE A 98 -10.78 -3.19 8.22
N ASP A 99 -10.34 -3.46 9.44
CA ASP A 99 -9.46 -2.56 10.17
C ASP A 99 -8.03 -3.08 10.01
N ALA A 100 -7.12 -2.25 9.50
CA ALA A 100 -5.72 -2.59 9.35
C ALA A 100 -4.84 -1.67 10.17
N LYS A 101 -3.72 -2.22 10.65
CA LYS A 101 -2.72 -1.45 11.39
C LYS A 101 -1.39 -1.37 10.67
N PHE A 102 -0.72 -0.25 10.84
CA PHE A 102 0.56 0.08 10.22
C PHE A 102 1.54 0.62 11.26
N GLY A 103 2.83 0.37 11.00
CA GLY A 103 3.93 0.76 11.86
C GLY A 103 5.15 -0.13 11.65
N SER A 104 6.30 0.40 12.06
CA SER A 104 7.61 -0.23 11.88
C SER A 104 7.85 -1.44 12.79
N SER A 105 7.10 -1.59 13.89
CA SER A 105 7.28 -2.67 14.88
C SER A 105 5.99 -3.41 15.16
N LEU A 106 6.08 -4.73 15.36
CA LEU A 106 4.93 -5.56 15.76
C LEU A 106 4.31 -5.15 17.11
N ASN A 107 5.10 -4.49 17.97
CA ASN A 107 4.64 -3.99 19.26
C ASN A 107 4.14 -2.54 19.20
N ASP A 108 4.35 -1.85 18.08
CA ASP A 108 4.04 -0.42 17.93
C ASP A 108 3.44 -0.17 16.55
N LEU A 109 2.12 -0.34 16.48
CA LEU A 109 1.30 -0.16 15.28
C LEU A 109 0.30 0.99 15.52
N PRO A 110 0.78 2.24 15.60
CA PRO A 110 -0.03 3.36 16.03
C PRO A 110 -1.06 3.78 14.99
N VAL A 111 -0.83 3.53 13.70
CA VAL A 111 -1.77 3.90 12.64
C VAL A 111 -2.80 2.80 12.48
N SER A 112 -4.08 3.14 12.67
CA SER A 112 -5.22 2.25 12.42
C SER A 112 -6.09 2.82 11.32
N ALA A 113 -6.21 2.12 10.19
CA ALA A 113 -7.02 2.52 9.05
C ALA A 113 -8.24 1.61 8.89
N THR A 114 -9.41 2.19 8.64
CA THR A 114 -10.68 1.49 8.45
C THR A 114 -11.11 1.51 6.99
N PHE A 115 -11.24 0.33 6.39
CA PHE A 115 -11.63 0.12 4.99
C PHE A 115 -13.02 -0.51 4.95
N THR A 116 -14.06 0.26 4.65
CA THR A 116 -15.41 -0.31 4.48
C THR A 116 -15.49 -1.06 3.15
N PHE A 117 -16.32 -2.11 3.09
CA PHE A 117 -16.51 -2.84 1.83
C PHE A 117 -17.16 -1.94 0.77
N ALA A 118 -18.11 -1.08 1.17
CA ALA A 118 -18.79 -0.16 0.28
C ALA A 118 -17.80 0.78 -0.45
N ASP A 119 -16.77 1.26 0.25
CA ASP A 119 -15.76 2.16 -0.30
C ASP A 119 -14.67 1.43 -1.11
N ASN A 120 -14.57 0.10 -0.99
CA ASN A 120 -13.49 -0.72 -1.55
C ASN A 120 -14.02 -1.88 -2.40
N CYS A 121 -14.77 -1.53 -3.46
CA CYS A 121 -15.32 -2.47 -4.47
C CYS A 121 -16.48 -3.36 -3.99
N GLY A 122 -17.19 -2.93 -2.95
CA GLY A 122 -18.51 -3.43 -2.55
C GLY A 122 -18.56 -4.82 -1.91
N SER A 123 -17.44 -5.56 -1.86
CA SER A 123 -17.40 -6.93 -1.35
C SER A 123 -16.25 -7.18 -0.38
N LYS A 124 -16.51 -8.06 0.59
CA LYS A 124 -15.56 -8.50 1.60
C LYS A 124 -14.31 -9.12 0.98
N GLU A 125 -14.49 -9.95 -0.05
CA GLU A 125 -13.43 -10.68 -0.73
C GLU A 125 -12.50 -9.72 -1.47
N SER A 126 -13.05 -8.74 -2.20
CA SER A 126 -12.25 -7.76 -2.92
C SER A 126 -11.44 -6.87 -1.96
N THR A 127 -12.05 -6.41 -0.87
CA THR A 127 -11.31 -5.61 0.12
C THR A 127 -10.22 -6.43 0.83
N LYS A 128 -10.47 -7.72 1.12
CA LYS A 128 -9.46 -8.61 1.72
C LYS A 128 -8.25 -8.85 0.83
N GLU A 129 -8.47 -8.94 -0.48
CA GLU A 129 -7.37 -9.13 -1.43
C GLU A 129 -6.45 -7.91 -1.47
N LYS A 130 -7.03 -6.71 -1.37
CA LYS A 130 -6.30 -5.44 -1.31
C LYS A 130 -5.61 -5.21 0.04
N VAL A 131 -6.32 -5.42 1.14
CA VAL A 131 -5.86 -5.14 2.52
C VAL A 131 -5.35 -6.43 3.18
N LYS A 132 -4.31 -7.02 2.59
CA LYS A 132 -3.75 -8.30 3.01
C LYS A 132 -2.52 -8.10 3.90
N GLY A 133 -2.38 -8.90 4.95
CA GLY A 133 -1.18 -8.87 5.79
C GLY A 133 0.11 -9.05 4.98
N GLY A 134 1.07 -8.16 5.17
CA GLY A 134 2.35 -8.12 4.46
C GLY A 134 2.33 -7.43 3.10
N SER A 135 1.18 -6.95 2.61
CA SER A 135 1.15 -6.10 1.41
C SER A 135 1.48 -4.65 1.79
N VAL A 136 2.24 -3.98 0.91
CA VAL A 136 2.37 -2.53 0.93
C VAL A 136 1.21 -1.97 0.12
N ILE A 137 0.44 -1.06 0.70
CA ILE A 137 -0.71 -0.43 0.05
C ILE A 137 -0.63 1.09 0.18
N ARG A 138 -1.07 1.79 -0.87
CA ARG A 138 -1.38 3.22 -0.83
C ARG A 138 -2.86 3.38 -0.52
N PHE A 139 -3.19 4.24 0.43
CA PHE A 139 -4.58 4.49 0.81
C PHE A 139 -4.81 5.94 1.19
N THR A 140 -6.03 6.40 0.92
CA THR A 140 -6.50 7.73 1.28
C THR A 140 -7.66 7.61 2.25
N GLY A 141 -7.67 8.41 3.31
CA GLY A 141 -8.76 8.44 4.28
C GLY A 141 -8.72 9.70 5.15
N LYS A 142 -9.63 9.78 6.12
CA LYS A 142 -9.77 10.95 7.00
C LYS A 142 -9.26 10.70 8.40
N ILE A 143 -8.55 11.67 8.97
CA ILE A 143 -8.11 11.62 10.37
C ILE A 143 -9.33 11.64 11.30
N ASP A 144 -9.45 10.64 12.16
CA ASP A 144 -10.52 10.51 13.18
C ASP A 144 -10.06 10.95 14.58
N GLY A 145 -8.73 11.07 14.75
CA GLY A 145 -8.10 11.59 15.96
C GLY A 145 -6.79 10.87 16.27
N ALA A 146 -6.00 11.49 17.14
CA ALA A 146 -4.73 10.94 17.61
C ALA A 146 -4.64 10.93 19.14
N PHE A 147 -3.90 9.95 19.66
CA PHE A 147 -3.59 9.79 21.05
C PHE A 147 -2.08 9.64 21.21
N PHE A 148 -1.51 10.43 22.11
CA PHE A 148 -0.10 10.41 22.44
C PHE A 148 0.08 9.93 23.87
N MET A 149 1.10 9.09 24.09
CA MET A 149 1.51 8.61 25.40
C MET A 149 3.02 8.78 25.51
N ASP A 150 3.49 9.35 26.62
CA ASP A 150 4.92 9.64 26.85
C ASP A 150 5.59 10.42 25.72
N GLY A 151 4.85 11.37 25.13
CA GLY A 151 5.33 12.21 24.02
C GLY A 151 5.43 11.50 22.67
N LYS A 152 4.97 10.24 22.57
CA LYS A 152 4.95 9.47 21.32
C LYS A 152 3.53 9.20 20.87
N LEU A 153 3.34 9.15 19.56
CA LEU A 153 2.10 8.73 18.94
C LEU A 153 1.84 7.27 19.33
N SER A 154 0.80 7.06 20.13
CA SER A 154 0.37 5.74 20.57
C SER A 154 -0.75 5.21 19.67
N ARG A 155 -1.61 6.10 19.15
CA ARG A 155 -2.67 5.75 18.21
C ARG A 155 -3.07 6.92 17.34
N VAL A 156 -3.40 6.65 16.09
CA VAL A 156 -4.16 7.55 15.20
C VAL A 156 -5.15 6.73 14.39
N GLY A 157 -6.38 7.22 14.30
CA GLY A 157 -7.44 6.64 13.49
C GLY A 157 -7.53 7.30 12.13
N ILE A 158 -7.67 6.49 11.09
CA ILE A 158 -7.97 6.94 9.73
C ILE A 158 -9.22 6.20 9.26
N LEU A 159 -10.29 6.93 8.96
CA LEU A 159 -11.59 6.37 8.59
C LEU A 159 -11.89 6.57 7.10
N GLY A 160 -12.84 5.78 6.59
CA GLY A 160 -13.29 5.86 5.20
C GLY A 160 -12.17 5.60 4.20
N CYS A 161 -11.24 4.71 4.55
CA CYS A 161 -10.05 4.49 3.75
C CYS A 161 -10.36 3.79 2.44
N LYS A 162 -9.77 4.29 1.36
CA LYS A 162 -9.84 3.72 0.00
C LYS A 162 -8.46 3.30 -0.44
N VAL A 163 -8.30 2.04 -0.82
CA VAL A 163 -7.07 1.54 -1.43
C VAL A 163 -6.99 2.03 -2.87
N GLN A 164 -5.85 2.61 -3.24
CA GLN A 164 -5.53 3.03 -4.60
C GLN A 164 -4.99 1.87 -5.43
#